data_AF-A0A524PH70-F1
#
_entry.id   AF-A0A524PH70-F1
#
_cell.length_a   1.000
_cell.length_b   1.000
_cell.length_c   1.000
_cell.angle_alpha   90.00
_cell.angle_beta   90.00
_cell.angle_gamma   90.00
#
_symmetry.space_group_name_H-M   'P 1'
#
loop_
_entity.id
_entity.type
_entity.pdbx_description
1 polymer ?
#
loop_
_entity_poly.entity_id
_entity_poly.type
_entity_poly.pdbx_seq_one_letter_code
_entity_poly.pdbx_strand_id
1 'polypeptide(L)'
;MPSMTTETTSSNNRSLVILLNRAMYAFSRNWFFGIVVLTGVWVGLPWLAPVFMRLGWIKLADAIYFFYSFQCHQLPQRSFFLFGRSISYPLDQIQAAWNGSIDPIVLRHFNGDLVLGFKVAWSDRMVSAYTSIPLFALLWWPFRNRIRPIAFIGFVLLLLPMAIDGGTHIISDLAGIGQGFRDTNEWLFILTNHSLPSTFYVGDALGSFNSWMRLITGVLFGLGIVWFSFPYFQEAFEDSAKAIEAKFTRAEVE
;
A
#
# COMPACT_ATOMS: atom_id res chain seq x y z
N MET A 1 -34.18 -27.40 -46.18
CA MET A 1 -33.06 -27.77 -45.29
C MET A 1 -32.83 -26.63 -44.31
N PRO A 2 -33.24 -26.71 -43.03
CA PRO A 2 -32.89 -25.70 -42.05
C PRO A 2 -31.77 -26.15 -41.09
N SER A 3 -30.90 -25.19 -40.76
CA SER A 3 -30.38 -24.93 -39.41
C SER A 3 -29.42 -25.94 -38.75
N MET A 4 -28.11 -25.67 -38.83
CA MET A 4 -27.05 -26.30 -37.98
C MET A 4 -26.17 -25.27 -37.23
N THR A 5 -26.45 -23.97 -37.28
CA THR A 5 -25.52 -22.93 -36.79
C THR A 5 -25.91 -22.28 -35.47
N THR A 6 -27.07 -22.60 -34.89
CA THR A 6 -27.60 -21.97 -33.66
C THR A 6 -27.33 -22.74 -32.37
N GLU A 7 -27.06 -24.05 -32.41
CA GLU A 7 -26.84 -24.86 -31.20
C GLU A 7 -25.43 -24.72 -30.60
N THR A 8 -24.41 -24.51 -31.45
CA THR A 8 -23.00 -24.49 -31.02
C THR A 8 -22.65 -23.26 -30.19
N THR A 9 -23.17 -22.09 -30.55
CA THR A 9 -22.98 -20.82 -29.81
C THR A 9 -23.66 -20.84 -28.43
N SER A 10 -24.82 -21.48 -28.32
CA SER A 10 -25.55 -21.67 -27.05
C SER A 10 -24.76 -22.54 -26.06
N SER A 11 -24.19 -23.66 -26.53
CA SER A 11 -23.43 -24.59 -25.66
C SER A 11 -22.11 -23.99 -25.14
N ASN A 12 -21.38 -23.26 -25.99
CA ASN A 12 -20.13 -22.60 -25.62
C ASN A 12 -20.37 -21.52 -24.56
N ASN A 13 -21.41 -20.70 -24.73
CA ASN A 13 -21.80 -19.71 -23.74
C ASN A 13 -22.23 -20.35 -22.41
N ARG A 14 -22.95 -21.47 -22.44
CA ARG A 14 -23.34 -22.21 -21.24
C ARG A 14 -22.13 -22.78 -20.49
N SER A 15 -21.17 -23.37 -21.21
CA SER A 15 -19.94 -23.92 -20.61
C SER A 15 -19.06 -22.83 -19.97
N LEU A 16 -18.93 -21.68 -20.63
CA LEU A 16 -18.22 -20.52 -20.10
C LEU A 16 -18.91 -19.97 -18.85
N VAL A 17 -20.23 -19.84 -18.85
CA VAL A 17 -21.00 -19.40 -17.67
C VAL A 17 -20.84 -20.37 -16.50
N ILE A 18 -20.82 -21.68 -16.74
CA ILE A 18 -20.56 -22.68 -15.70
C ILE A 18 -19.13 -22.54 -15.15
N LEU A 19 -18.13 -22.40 -16.04
CA LEU A 19 -16.73 -22.20 -15.64
C LEU A 19 -16.56 -20.94 -14.78
N LEU A 20 -17.16 -19.82 -15.20
CA LEU A 20 -17.12 -18.55 -14.48
C LEU A 20 -17.80 -18.68 -13.11
N ASN A 21 -18.98 -19.31 -13.03
CA ASN A 21 -19.64 -19.55 -11.74
C ASN A 21 -18.81 -20.47 -10.83
N ARG A 22 -18.14 -21.50 -11.37
CA ARG A 22 -17.27 -22.38 -10.58
C ARG A 22 -16.06 -21.63 -10.05
N ALA A 23 -15.44 -20.79 -10.88
CA ALA A 23 -14.33 -19.93 -10.48
C ALA A 23 -14.75 -18.92 -9.41
N MET A 24 -15.91 -18.27 -9.58
CA MET A 24 -16.48 -17.35 -8.60
C MET A 24 -16.81 -18.06 -7.30
N TYR A 25 -17.42 -19.25 -7.34
CA TYR A 25 -17.73 -20.04 -6.14
C TYR A 25 -16.45 -20.42 -5.39
N ALA A 26 -15.43 -20.92 -6.10
CA ALA A 26 -14.14 -21.25 -5.51
C ALA A 26 -13.47 -20.02 -4.90
N PHE A 27 -13.53 -18.87 -5.57
CA PHE A 27 -13.01 -17.60 -5.03
C PHE A 27 -13.80 -17.16 -3.80
N SER A 28 -15.14 -17.12 -3.85
CA SER A 28 -16.00 -16.74 -2.73
C SER A 28 -15.77 -17.62 -1.50
N ARG A 29 -15.54 -18.93 -1.67
CA ARG A 29 -15.21 -19.83 -0.55
C ARG A 29 -13.81 -19.61 0.02
N ASN A 30 -12.88 -19.16 -0.80
CA ASN A 30 -11.47 -18.95 -0.43
C ASN A 30 -11.09 -17.46 -0.42
N TRP A 31 -12.07 -16.57 -0.28
CA TRP A 31 -11.91 -15.13 -0.54
C TRP A 31 -10.79 -14.53 0.30
N PHE A 32 -10.68 -14.97 1.56
CA PHE A 32 -9.69 -14.47 2.50
C PHE A 32 -8.27 -14.77 2.03
N PHE A 33 -8.02 -16.01 1.62
CA PHE A 33 -6.72 -16.40 1.05
C PHE A 33 -6.43 -15.59 -0.22
N GLY A 34 -7.44 -15.43 -1.10
CA GLY A 34 -7.33 -14.60 -2.29
C GLY A 34 -6.93 -13.15 -1.98
N ILE A 35 -7.57 -12.51 -0.99
CA ILE A 35 -7.24 -11.14 -0.57
C ILE A 35 -5.84 -11.06 0.04
N VAL A 36 -5.46 -11.99 0.93
CA VAL A 36 -4.12 -11.99 1.55
C VAL A 36 -3.03 -12.18 0.50
N VAL A 37 -3.21 -13.09 -0.47
CA VAL A 37 -2.26 -13.28 -1.57
C VAL A 37 -2.19 -12.04 -2.45
N LEU A 38 -3.33 -11.50 -2.88
CA LEU A 38 -3.38 -10.33 -3.74
C LEU A 38 -2.70 -9.11 -3.08
N THR A 39 -3.07 -8.82 -1.84
CA THR A 39 -2.48 -7.72 -1.07
C THR A 39 -1.01 -7.99 -0.70
N GLY A 40 -0.65 -9.25 -0.41
CA GLY A 40 0.72 -9.68 -0.17
C GLY A 40 1.64 -9.46 -1.37
N VAL A 41 1.20 -9.84 -2.57
CA VAL A 41 1.91 -9.56 -3.82
C VAL A 41 2.00 -8.05 -4.03
N TRP A 42 0.91 -7.33 -3.86
CA TRP A 42 0.86 -5.87 -4.01
C TRP A 42 1.88 -5.15 -3.11
N VAL A 43 2.03 -5.57 -1.86
CA VAL A 43 2.99 -4.94 -0.92
C VAL A 43 4.40 -5.49 -1.05
N GLY A 44 4.58 -6.70 -1.59
CA GLY A 44 5.88 -7.33 -1.77
C GLY A 44 6.65 -6.82 -2.99
N LEU A 45 5.96 -6.55 -4.11
CA LEU A 45 6.59 -6.12 -5.35
C LEU A 45 7.48 -4.86 -5.20
N PRO A 46 7.10 -3.80 -4.48
CA PRO A 46 7.95 -2.62 -4.28
C PRO A 46 9.31 -2.93 -3.64
N TRP A 47 9.39 -3.97 -2.82
CA TRP A 47 10.65 -4.43 -2.19
C TRP A 47 11.53 -5.23 -3.14
N LEU A 48 10.98 -5.79 -4.23
CA LEU A 48 11.77 -6.46 -5.25
C LEU A 48 12.50 -5.48 -6.17
N ALA A 49 12.04 -4.24 -6.30
CA ALA A 49 12.72 -3.22 -7.10
C ALA A 49 14.21 -3.03 -6.70
N PRO A 50 14.54 -2.75 -5.43
CA PRO A 50 15.94 -2.63 -5.01
C PRO A 50 16.72 -3.96 -5.11
N VAL A 51 16.06 -5.12 -4.98
CA VAL A 51 16.69 -6.44 -5.20
C VAL A 51 17.12 -6.59 -6.65
N PHE A 52 16.24 -6.25 -7.59
CA PHE A 52 16.54 -6.29 -9.03
C PHE A 52 17.61 -5.27 -9.42
N MET A 53 17.62 -4.07 -8.82
CA MET A 53 18.73 -3.13 -9.00
C MET A 53 20.05 -3.73 -8.55
N ARG A 54 20.08 -4.38 -7.37
CA ARG A 54 21.30 -5.03 -6.83
C ARG A 54 21.80 -6.19 -7.70
N LEU A 55 20.89 -6.93 -8.33
CA LEU A 55 21.22 -8.03 -9.24
C LEU A 55 21.56 -7.57 -10.68
N GLY A 56 21.44 -6.27 -10.97
CA GLY A 56 21.65 -5.73 -12.31
C GLY A 56 20.48 -5.95 -13.28
N TRP A 57 19.31 -6.38 -12.80
CA TRP A 57 18.08 -6.58 -13.57
C TRP A 57 17.31 -5.25 -13.74
N ILE A 58 17.99 -4.25 -14.28
CA ILE A 58 17.54 -2.85 -14.27
C ILE A 58 16.15 -2.68 -14.90
N LYS A 59 15.88 -3.30 -16.05
CA LYS A 59 14.57 -3.19 -16.73
C LYS A 59 13.40 -3.71 -15.88
N LEU A 60 13.62 -4.76 -15.09
CA LEU A 60 12.58 -5.30 -14.20
C LEU A 60 12.37 -4.38 -13.00
N ALA A 61 13.45 -3.81 -12.45
CA ALA A 61 13.36 -2.81 -11.39
C ALA A 61 12.60 -1.56 -11.86
N ASP A 62 12.96 -1.02 -13.03
CA ASP A 62 12.35 0.16 -13.62
C ASP A 62 10.86 -0.04 -13.90
N ALA A 63 10.46 -1.24 -14.34
CA ALA A 63 9.05 -1.57 -14.51
C ALA A 63 8.27 -1.49 -13.19
N ILE A 64 8.85 -1.97 -12.09
CA ILE A 64 8.25 -1.86 -10.75
C ILE A 64 8.21 -0.39 -10.30
N TYR A 65 9.33 0.35 -10.38
CA TYR A 65 9.36 1.77 -10.03
C TYR A 65 8.31 2.56 -10.82
N PHE A 66 8.24 2.36 -12.14
CA PHE A 66 7.26 2.99 -13.01
C PHE A 66 5.82 2.66 -12.60
N PHE A 67 5.49 1.37 -12.42
CA PHE A 67 4.13 0.97 -12.06
C PHE A 67 3.67 1.57 -10.73
N TYR A 68 4.54 1.58 -9.71
CA TYR A 68 4.21 2.17 -8.41
C TYR A 68 4.32 3.70 -8.37
N SER A 69 4.88 4.34 -9.40
CA SER A 69 5.03 5.80 -9.47
C SER A 69 3.71 6.54 -9.65
N PHE A 70 2.68 5.85 -10.13
CA PHE A 70 1.30 6.35 -10.24
C PHE A 70 0.58 6.43 -8.88
N GLN A 71 1.06 5.67 -7.89
CA GLN A 71 0.44 5.59 -6.56
C GLN A 71 1.23 6.40 -5.53
N CYS A 72 2.54 6.45 -5.70
CA CYS A 72 3.46 7.09 -4.79
C CYS A 72 4.44 7.95 -5.58
N HIS A 73 4.73 9.14 -5.09
CA HIS A 73 5.76 10.00 -5.66
C HIS A 73 7.18 9.40 -5.52
N GLN A 74 7.39 8.41 -4.63
CA GLN A 74 8.66 7.71 -4.40
C GLN A 74 9.84 8.67 -4.13
N LEU A 75 9.63 9.68 -3.27
CA LEU A 75 10.71 10.62 -2.94
C LEU A 75 11.76 9.89 -2.10
N PRO A 76 13.05 9.97 -2.46
CA PRO A 76 14.12 9.17 -1.85
C PRO A 76 14.27 9.42 -0.34
N GLN A 77 14.28 10.67 0.11
CA GLN A 77 14.38 11.02 1.54
C GLN A 77 13.18 10.56 2.40
N ARG A 78 12.12 10.07 1.73
CA ARG A 78 10.90 9.53 2.33
C ARG A 78 10.73 8.03 2.09
N SER A 79 11.73 7.37 1.53
CA SER A 79 11.68 5.95 1.15
C SER A 79 12.70 5.15 1.94
N PHE A 80 12.44 3.85 2.09
CA PHE A 80 13.44 2.94 2.64
C PHE A 80 14.47 2.54 1.59
N PHE A 81 15.70 2.25 2.01
CA PHE A 81 16.78 1.78 1.16
C PHE A 81 17.24 0.38 1.57
N LEU A 82 17.60 -0.43 0.58
CA LEU A 82 18.25 -1.72 0.77
C LEU A 82 19.64 -1.72 0.12
N PHE A 83 20.52 -2.57 0.65
CA PHE A 83 21.90 -2.77 0.15
C PHE A 83 22.81 -1.54 0.26
N GLY A 84 22.41 -0.55 1.07
CA GLY A 84 23.21 0.62 1.45
C GLY A 84 23.71 0.53 2.89
N ARG A 85 24.31 1.63 3.36
CA ARG A 85 24.80 1.76 4.75
C ARG A 85 23.69 2.05 5.78
N SER A 86 22.57 2.61 5.32
CA SER A 86 21.41 2.97 6.14
C SER A 86 20.13 2.58 5.42
N ILE A 87 19.06 2.37 6.19
CA ILE A 87 17.73 2.08 5.67
C ILE A 87 16.95 3.34 5.29
N SER A 88 17.43 4.52 5.63
CA SER A 88 16.88 5.81 5.20
C SER A 88 17.97 6.88 5.20
N TYR A 89 17.82 7.90 4.36
CA TYR A 89 18.78 8.99 4.25
C TYR A 89 18.08 10.35 4.32
N PRO A 90 18.62 11.31 5.10
CA PRO A 90 18.12 12.67 5.09
C PRO A 90 18.34 13.35 3.72
N LEU A 91 17.61 14.44 3.48
CA LEU A 91 17.57 15.09 2.17
C LEU A 91 18.95 15.60 1.71
N ASP A 92 19.73 16.15 2.62
CA ASP A 92 21.09 16.64 2.37
C ASP A 92 22.03 15.54 1.83
N GLN A 93 21.96 14.33 2.37
CA GLN A 93 22.72 13.18 1.88
C GLN A 93 22.26 12.73 0.49
N ILE A 94 20.94 12.78 0.23
CA ILE A 94 20.41 12.50 -1.11
C ILE A 94 20.89 13.57 -2.10
N GLN A 95 20.83 14.84 -1.73
CA GLN A 95 21.28 15.96 -2.57
C GLN A 95 22.76 15.85 -2.92
N ALA A 96 23.59 15.46 -1.94
CA ALA A 96 25.01 15.23 -2.15
C ALA A 96 25.29 14.08 -3.14
N ALA A 97 24.42 13.06 -3.17
CA ALA A 97 24.53 11.93 -4.10
C ALA A 97 23.84 12.17 -5.45
N TRP A 98 22.86 13.08 -5.52
CA TRP A 98 21.99 13.26 -6.69
C TRP A 98 21.64 14.72 -6.96
N ASN A 99 22.39 15.35 -7.86
CA ASN A 99 22.10 16.65 -8.50
C ASN A 99 21.86 17.86 -7.57
N GLY A 100 22.08 17.75 -6.26
CA GLY A 100 21.92 18.86 -5.31
C GLY A 100 20.51 19.48 -5.27
N SER A 101 19.50 18.83 -5.85
CA SER A 101 18.21 19.46 -6.15
C SER A 101 17.20 19.26 -5.03
N ILE A 102 16.34 20.26 -4.83
CA ILE A 102 15.11 20.16 -4.02
C ILE A 102 13.86 19.97 -4.90
N ASP A 103 14.00 19.94 -6.22
CA ASP A 103 12.88 19.74 -7.13
C ASP A 103 12.33 18.31 -6.97
N PRO A 104 11.06 18.15 -6.57
CA PRO A 104 10.45 16.83 -6.37
C PRO A 104 10.47 15.97 -7.64
N ILE A 105 10.43 16.58 -8.83
CA ILE A 105 10.49 15.87 -10.12
C ILE A 105 11.88 15.29 -10.33
N VAL A 106 12.94 16.05 -10.01
CA VAL A 106 14.32 15.55 -10.12
C VAL A 106 14.62 14.50 -9.05
N LEU A 107 14.18 14.74 -7.81
CA LEU A 107 14.40 13.84 -6.68
C LEU A 107 13.77 12.46 -6.87
N ARG A 108 12.54 12.40 -7.40
CA ARG A 108 11.86 11.09 -7.59
C ARG A 108 12.57 10.16 -8.58
N HIS A 109 13.40 10.69 -9.48
CA HIS A 109 14.20 9.90 -10.41
C HIS A 109 15.40 9.21 -9.75
N PHE A 110 15.80 9.62 -8.55
CA PHE A 110 16.87 8.93 -7.83
C PHE A 110 16.36 7.60 -7.27
N ASN A 111 16.70 6.50 -7.93
CA ASN A 111 16.39 5.14 -7.45
C ASN A 111 17.44 4.60 -6.47
N GLY A 112 18.62 5.21 -6.41
CA GLY A 112 19.74 4.78 -5.57
C GLY A 112 21.02 4.51 -6.36
N ASP A 113 22.06 4.11 -5.64
CA ASP A 113 23.38 3.76 -6.17
C ASP A 113 24.04 2.66 -5.33
N LEU A 114 25.30 2.31 -5.63
CA LEU A 114 26.02 1.25 -4.91
C LEU A 114 26.49 1.64 -3.49
N VAL A 115 26.49 2.93 -3.15
CA VAL A 115 26.93 3.48 -1.86
C VAL A 115 25.75 3.64 -0.90
N LEU A 116 24.68 4.31 -1.36
CA LEU A 116 23.45 4.51 -0.61
C LEU A 116 22.49 3.32 -0.71
N GLY A 117 22.75 2.39 -1.62
CA GLY A 117 21.81 1.31 -1.93
C GLY A 117 20.65 1.82 -2.78
N PHE A 118 19.64 0.98 -2.92
CA PHE A 118 18.48 1.23 -3.78
C PHE A 118 17.21 1.38 -2.97
N LYS A 119 16.37 2.35 -3.34
CA LYS A 119 15.14 2.65 -2.61
C LYS A 119 14.07 1.60 -2.90
N VAL A 120 13.20 1.32 -1.93
CA VAL A 120 11.93 0.61 -2.15
C VAL A 120 11.06 1.48 -3.08
N ALA A 121 10.29 0.86 -3.97
CA ALA A 121 9.42 1.59 -4.91
C ALA A 121 8.18 2.24 -4.26
N TRP A 122 8.30 2.67 -3.00
CA TRP A 122 7.29 3.34 -2.18
C TRP A 122 7.95 4.21 -1.11
N SER A 123 7.21 5.23 -0.68
CA SER A 123 7.53 5.95 0.55
C SER A 123 7.26 5.10 1.79
N ASP A 124 7.86 5.47 2.91
CA ASP A 124 7.62 4.89 4.24
C ASP A 124 6.12 4.91 4.62
N ARG A 125 5.39 6.00 4.34
CA ARG A 125 3.93 6.09 4.53
C ARG A 125 3.20 5.00 3.76
N MET A 126 3.53 4.82 2.48
CA MET A 126 2.89 3.81 1.62
C MET A 126 3.21 2.39 2.11
N VAL A 127 4.48 2.13 2.41
CA VAL A 127 4.90 0.85 3.00
C VAL A 127 4.09 0.58 4.26
N SER A 128 3.99 1.54 5.18
CA SER A 128 3.27 1.36 6.43
C SER A 128 1.77 1.17 6.22
N ALA A 129 1.14 1.99 5.39
CA ALA A 129 -0.29 1.96 5.14
C ALA A 129 -0.74 0.63 4.51
N TYR A 130 -0.08 0.23 3.42
CA TYR A 130 -0.51 -0.93 2.65
C TYR A 130 -0.03 -2.24 3.26
N THR A 131 1.17 -2.31 3.85
CA THR A 131 1.66 -3.54 4.51
C THR A 131 0.82 -3.88 5.74
N SER A 132 0.27 -2.88 6.43
CA SER A 132 -0.64 -3.12 7.54
C SER A 132 -1.94 -3.83 7.14
N ILE A 133 -2.38 -3.74 5.89
CA ILE A 133 -3.62 -4.40 5.44
C ILE A 133 -3.53 -5.93 5.51
N PRO A 134 -2.61 -6.63 4.81
CA PRO A 134 -2.49 -8.08 4.94
C PRO A 134 -2.13 -8.51 6.37
N LEU A 135 -1.38 -7.71 7.13
CA LEU A 135 -1.06 -8.02 8.52
C LEU A 135 -2.31 -8.00 9.41
N PHE A 136 -3.10 -6.93 9.37
CA PHE A 136 -4.35 -6.86 10.13
C PHE A 136 -5.40 -7.83 9.60
N ALA A 137 -5.41 -8.15 8.31
CA ALA A 137 -6.26 -9.21 7.75
C ALA A 137 -5.97 -10.56 8.42
N LEU A 138 -4.69 -10.93 8.50
CA LEU A 138 -4.23 -12.16 9.18
C LEU A 138 -4.57 -12.14 10.67
N LEU A 139 -4.39 -11.00 11.35
CA LEU A 139 -4.75 -10.85 12.76
C LEU A 139 -6.27 -10.91 12.99
N TRP A 140 -7.07 -10.34 12.08
CA TRP A 140 -8.52 -10.30 12.16
C TRP A 140 -9.15 -11.67 11.97
N TRP A 141 -8.62 -12.50 11.06
CA TRP A 141 -9.18 -13.80 10.70
C TRP A 141 -9.55 -14.71 11.87
N PRO A 142 -8.70 -15.02 12.86
CA PRO A 142 -9.07 -15.87 13.99
C PRO A 142 -10.21 -15.28 14.85
N PHE A 143 -10.44 -13.97 14.80
CA PHE A 143 -11.46 -13.27 15.58
C PHE A 143 -12.66 -12.80 14.73
N ARG A 144 -12.72 -13.14 13.45
CA ARG A 144 -13.73 -12.66 12.50
C ARG A 144 -15.18 -12.84 12.95
N ASN A 145 -15.47 -13.93 13.68
CA ASN A 145 -16.80 -14.23 14.20
C ASN A 145 -17.11 -13.53 15.55
N ARG A 146 -16.14 -12.82 16.14
CA ARG A 146 -16.25 -12.15 17.44
C ARG A 146 -16.16 -10.63 17.33
N ILE A 147 -15.39 -10.13 16.36
CA ILE A 147 -15.21 -8.70 16.13
C ILE A 147 -16.45 -8.15 15.42
N ARG A 148 -17.09 -7.16 16.03
CA ARG A 148 -18.17 -6.41 15.38
C ARG A 148 -17.59 -5.40 14.38
N PRO A 149 -18.31 -5.10 13.28
CA PRO A 149 -17.94 -4.00 12.39
C PRO A 149 -17.79 -2.70 13.18
N ILE A 150 -16.71 -1.97 12.91
CA ILE A 150 -16.55 -0.64 13.48
C ILE A 150 -17.60 0.30 12.87
N ALA A 151 -18.16 1.20 13.68
CA ALA A 151 -19.04 2.25 13.17
C ALA A 151 -18.28 3.14 12.18
N PHE A 152 -19.00 3.70 11.21
CA PHE A 152 -18.43 4.60 10.19
C PHE A 152 -17.63 5.75 10.80
N ILE A 153 -18.08 6.32 11.92
CA ILE A 153 -17.35 7.37 12.64
C ILE A 153 -16.01 6.84 13.17
N GLY A 154 -15.98 5.64 13.73
CA GLY A 154 -14.74 5.01 14.20
C GLY A 154 -13.76 4.75 13.05
N PHE A 155 -14.26 4.34 11.88
CA PHE A 155 -13.46 4.25 10.66
C PHE A 155 -12.87 5.61 10.25
N VAL A 156 -13.69 6.67 10.20
CA VAL A 156 -13.22 8.03 9.89
C VAL A 156 -12.16 8.50 10.89
N LEU A 157 -12.35 8.23 12.19
CA LEU A 157 -11.37 8.59 13.22
C LEU A 157 -10.03 7.86 13.08
N LEU A 158 -10.01 6.63 12.55
CA LEU A 158 -8.77 5.91 12.26
C LEU A 158 -8.03 6.46 11.02
N LEU A 159 -8.77 6.97 10.04
CA LEU A 159 -8.22 7.55 8.81
C LEU A 159 -7.77 9.01 8.98
N LEU A 160 -8.46 9.75 9.85
CA LEU A 160 -8.25 11.19 10.05
C LEU A 160 -6.79 11.56 10.36
N PRO A 161 -6.04 10.84 11.23
CA PRO A 161 -4.63 11.14 11.48
C PRO A 161 -3.77 11.13 10.21
N MET A 162 -3.99 10.16 9.30
CA MET A 162 -3.27 10.11 8.02
C MET A 162 -3.67 11.26 7.12
N ALA A 163 -4.95 11.63 7.09
CA ALA A 163 -5.42 12.77 6.29
C ALA A 163 -4.77 14.08 6.76
N ILE A 164 -4.66 14.30 8.08
CA ILE A 164 -3.98 15.46 8.66
C ILE A 164 -2.47 15.41 8.38
N ASP A 165 -1.81 14.27 8.60
CA ASP A 165 -0.38 14.10 8.33
C ASP A 165 -0.06 14.36 6.84
N GLY A 166 -0.82 13.72 5.93
CA GLY A 166 -0.69 13.90 4.50
C GLY A 166 -0.97 15.32 4.04
N GLY A 167 -2.07 15.91 4.50
CA GLY A 167 -2.47 17.28 4.15
C GLY A 167 -1.45 18.31 4.61
N THR A 168 -0.94 18.19 5.85
CA THR A 168 0.09 19.11 6.36
C THR A 168 1.43 18.93 5.66
N HIS A 169 1.82 17.72 5.24
CA HIS A 169 2.97 17.50 4.37
C HIS A 169 2.81 18.18 3.00
N ILE A 170 1.63 18.06 2.37
CA ILE A 170 1.36 18.75 1.11
C ILE A 170 1.50 20.27 1.27
N ILE A 171 0.88 20.85 2.31
CA ILE A 171 0.97 22.28 2.60
C ILE A 171 2.41 22.71 2.84
N SER A 172 3.18 21.92 3.60
CA SER A 172 4.60 22.18 3.84
C SER A 172 5.42 22.15 2.55
N ASP A 173 5.18 21.16 1.69
CA ASP A 173 5.93 20.97 0.45
C ASP A 173 5.62 22.05 -0.61
N LEU A 174 4.56 22.86 -0.45
CA LEU A 174 4.30 24.04 -1.30
C LEU A 174 5.39 25.11 -1.20
N ALA A 175 6.13 25.15 -0.09
CA ALA A 175 7.30 26.02 0.06
C ALA A 175 8.55 25.45 -0.63
N GLY A 176 8.49 24.22 -1.15
CA GLY A 176 9.62 23.44 -1.65
C GLY A 176 9.96 22.27 -0.74
N ILE A 177 10.48 21.18 -1.32
CA ILE A 177 10.94 20.02 -0.53
C ILE A 177 12.09 20.45 0.36
N GLY A 178 11.97 20.17 1.67
CA GLY A 178 12.96 20.57 2.66
C GLY A 178 12.96 22.07 3.01
N GLN A 179 11.89 22.81 2.65
CA GLN A 179 11.79 24.26 2.91
C GLN A 179 10.55 24.64 3.73
N GLY A 180 9.59 23.73 3.89
CA GLY A 180 8.36 24.01 4.61
C GLY A 180 8.47 23.86 6.12
N PHE A 181 7.42 24.29 6.83
CA PHE A 181 7.37 24.29 8.30
C PHE A 181 7.53 22.90 8.95
N ARG A 182 7.22 21.82 8.21
CA ARG A 182 7.44 20.45 8.69
C ARG A 182 8.87 20.00 8.54
N ASP A 183 9.70 20.66 7.74
CA ASP A 183 11.11 20.27 7.63
C ASP A 183 11.87 20.62 8.92
N THR A 184 11.62 21.79 9.51
CA THR A 184 12.24 22.16 10.79
C THR A 184 11.44 21.71 12.01
N ASN A 185 10.11 21.60 11.88
CA ASN A 185 9.18 21.38 12.98
C ASN A 185 9.40 22.33 14.17
N GLU A 186 9.72 23.60 13.90
CA GLU A 186 9.96 24.63 14.92
C GLU A 186 8.78 24.76 15.92
N TRP A 187 7.56 24.61 15.43
CA TRP A 187 6.36 24.60 16.26
C TRP A 187 6.39 23.50 17.34
N LEU A 188 6.90 22.31 16.99
CA LEU A 188 7.03 21.18 17.89
C LEU A 188 8.23 21.36 18.82
N PHE A 189 9.31 21.93 18.28
CA PHE A 189 10.50 22.31 19.03
C PHE A 189 10.10 23.20 20.22
N ILE A 190 9.41 24.32 19.95
CA ILE A 190 8.89 25.25 20.97
C ILE A 190 7.93 24.55 21.94
N LEU A 191 6.96 23.79 21.42
CA LEU A 191 5.94 23.10 22.23
C LEU A 191 6.55 22.14 23.25
N THR A 192 7.63 21.47 22.89
CA THR A 192 8.30 20.46 23.73
C THR A 192 9.44 21.04 24.57
N ASN A 193 9.60 22.37 24.57
CA ASN A 193 10.67 23.08 25.26
C ASN A 193 12.07 22.47 24.98
N HIS A 194 12.30 22.10 23.72
CA HIS A 194 13.56 21.55 23.21
C HIS A 194 14.04 20.28 23.96
N SER A 195 13.11 19.49 24.49
CA SER A 195 13.44 18.32 25.32
C SER A 195 14.01 17.11 24.56
N LEU A 196 13.89 17.08 23.22
CA LEU A 196 14.36 15.97 22.39
C LEU A 196 15.57 16.38 21.53
N PRO A 197 16.31 15.42 20.94
CA PRO A 197 17.41 15.73 20.02
C PRO A 197 16.93 16.45 18.75
N SER A 198 17.77 17.28 18.15
CA SER A 198 17.46 18.00 16.89
C SER A 198 17.07 17.06 15.74
N THR A 199 17.65 15.86 15.69
CA THR A 199 17.34 14.81 14.71
C THR A 199 15.92 14.26 14.82
N PHE A 200 15.25 14.45 15.96
CA PHE A 200 13.83 14.12 16.09
C PHE A 200 12.95 15.16 15.40
N TYR A 201 13.29 16.45 15.48
CA TYR A 201 12.45 17.51 14.91
C TYR A 201 12.69 17.69 13.41
N VAL A 202 13.96 17.65 12.98
CA VAL A 202 14.34 18.09 11.63
C VAL A 202 14.25 16.94 10.61
N GLY A 203 13.67 17.23 9.46
CA GLY A 203 13.69 16.44 8.24
C GLY A 203 12.80 15.21 8.24
N ASP A 204 13.04 14.36 7.25
CA ASP A 204 12.21 13.19 6.91
C ASP A 204 12.88 11.84 7.20
N ALA A 205 14.10 11.84 7.74
CA ALA A 205 14.85 10.62 8.02
C ALA A 205 14.13 9.74 9.06
N LEU A 206 14.40 8.44 9.02
CA LEU A 206 13.82 7.51 9.99
C LEU A 206 14.22 7.91 11.42
N GLY A 207 13.21 7.94 12.30
CA GLY A 207 13.37 8.40 13.68
C GLY A 207 12.99 9.86 13.89
N SER A 208 12.83 10.66 12.82
CA SER A 208 12.24 12.00 12.94
C SER A 208 10.74 11.93 13.23
N PHE A 209 10.19 13.02 13.75
CA PHE A 209 8.77 13.22 13.99
C PHE A 209 7.96 12.96 12.72
N ASN A 210 8.40 13.50 11.58
CA ASN A 210 7.72 13.28 10.30
C ASN A 210 7.70 11.80 9.89
N SER A 211 8.78 11.06 10.13
CA SER A 211 8.80 9.61 9.85
C SER A 211 7.85 8.86 10.79
N TRP A 212 7.87 9.17 12.10
CA TRP A 212 6.95 8.57 13.05
C TRP A 212 5.48 8.82 12.72
N MET A 213 5.13 10.05 12.36
CA MET A 213 3.76 10.38 11.94
C MET A 213 3.36 9.59 10.70
N ARG A 214 4.22 9.49 9.69
CA ARG A 214 3.94 8.71 8.47
C ARG A 214 3.73 7.22 8.76
N LEU A 215 4.54 6.62 9.64
CA LEU A 215 4.42 5.22 10.01
C LEU A 215 3.18 4.95 10.87
N ILE A 216 3.01 5.69 11.98
CA ILE A 216 1.89 5.45 12.91
C ILE A 216 0.54 5.66 12.21
N THR A 217 0.40 6.76 11.47
CA THR A 217 -0.85 7.04 10.75
C THR A 217 -1.09 6.03 9.62
N GLY A 218 -0.01 5.55 8.97
CA GLY A 218 0.00 4.38 8.09
C GLY A 218 -0.66 3.15 8.71
N VAL A 219 -0.19 2.74 9.88
CA VAL A 219 -0.73 1.57 10.59
C VAL A 219 -2.20 1.76 10.94
N LEU A 220 -2.59 2.94 11.44
CA LEU A 220 -3.98 3.24 11.79
C LEU A 220 -4.91 3.17 10.57
N PHE A 221 -4.45 3.67 9.41
CA PHE A 221 -5.18 3.54 8.16
C PHE A 221 -5.41 2.07 7.78
N GLY A 222 -4.36 1.24 7.81
CA GLY A 222 -4.48 -0.19 7.49
C GLY A 222 -5.43 -0.91 8.45
N LEU A 223 -5.36 -0.60 9.74
CA LEU A 223 -6.29 -1.12 10.75
C LEU A 223 -7.74 -0.70 10.43
N GLY A 224 -7.95 0.58 10.12
CA GLY A 224 -9.27 1.12 9.78
C GLY A 224 -9.87 0.42 8.57
N ILE A 225 -9.10 0.25 7.49
CA ILE A 225 -9.54 -0.45 6.28
C ILE A 225 -9.96 -1.89 6.60
N VAL A 226 -9.15 -2.64 7.35
CA VAL A 226 -9.47 -4.03 7.67
C VAL A 226 -10.69 -4.12 8.59
N TRP A 227 -10.70 -3.39 9.70
CA TRP A 227 -11.78 -3.48 10.70
C TRP A 227 -13.12 -3.01 10.14
N PHE A 228 -13.11 -2.02 9.24
CA PHE A 228 -14.33 -1.57 8.57
C PHE A 228 -14.77 -2.54 7.47
N SER A 229 -13.91 -2.88 6.51
CA SER A 229 -14.33 -3.57 5.28
C SER A 229 -14.45 -5.10 5.43
N PHE A 230 -13.62 -5.75 6.24
CA PHE A 230 -13.55 -7.22 6.25
C PHE A 230 -14.82 -7.91 6.77
N PRO A 231 -15.52 -7.39 7.79
CA PRO A 231 -16.82 -7.95 8.17
C PRO A 231 -17.83 -7.94 7.02
N TYR A 232 -17.90 -6.84 6.25
CA TYR A 232 -18.77 -6.75 5.08
C TYR A 232 -18.32 -7.67 3.93
N PHE A 233 -17.01 -7.83 3.73
CA PHE A 233 -16.48 -8.79 2.76
C PHE A 233 -16.88 -10.22 3.14
N GLN A 234 -16.77 -10.59 4.42
CA GLN A 234 -17.18 -11.91 4.88
C GLN A 234 -18.65 -12.17 4.56
N GLU A 235 -19.55 -11.26 4.93
CA GLU A 235 -20.98 -11.38 4.64
C GLU A 235 -21.24 -11.49 3.13
N ALA A 236 -20.67 -10.58 2.33
CA ALA A 236 -20.88 -10.55 0.88
C ALA A 236 -20.36 -11.81 0.18
N PHE A 237 -19.20 -12.35 0.58
CA PHE A 237 -18.63 -13.55 -0.03
C PHE A 237 -19.36 -14.82 0.41
N GLU A 238 -19.79 -14.90 1.68
CA GLU A 238 -20.63 -16.01 2.16
C GLU A 238 -21.98 -16.05 1.42
N ASP A 239 -22.62 -14.91 1.22
CA ASP A 239 -23.88 -14.82 0.50
C ASP A 239 -23.71 -15.11 -0.99
N SER A 240 -22.63 -14.62 -1.60
CA SER A 240 -22.28 -14.96 -2.99
C SER A 240 -22.07 -16.46 -3.16
N ALA A 241 -21.35 -17.11 -2.24
CA ALA A 241 -21.14 -18.56 -2.28
C ALA A 241 -22.45 -19.33 -2.19
N LYS A 242 -23.33 -18.99 -1.23
CA LYS A 242 -24.66 -19.61 -1.07
C LYS A 242 -25.53 -19.41 -2.31
N ALA A 243 -25.51 -18.22 -2.91
CA ALA A 243 -26.30 -17.91 -4.09
C ALA A 243 -25.84 -18.71 -5.32
N ILE A 244 -24.52 -18.90 -5.50
CA ILE A 244 -23.98 -19.71 -6.60
C ILE A 244 -24.27 -21.21 -6.36
N GLU A 245 -24.11 -21.70 -5.13
CA GLU A 245 -24.44 -23.07 -4.75
C GLU A 245 -25.91 -23.39 -5.03
N ALA A 246 -26.84 -22.51 -4.65
CA ALA A 246 -28.26 -22.68 -4.95
C ALA A 246 -28.56 -22.72 -6.47
N LYS A 247 -27.79 -22.00 -7.30
CA LYS A 247 -27.91 -22.07 -8.77
C LYS A 247 -27.42 -23.41 -9.30
N PHE A 248 -26.32 -23.92 -8.77
CA PHE A 248 -25.78 -25.23 -9.17
C PHE A 248 -26.72 -26.37 -8.78
N THR A 249 -27.25 -26.37 -7.55
CA THR A 249 -28.25 -27.36 -7.11
C THR A 249 -29.50 -27.34 -7.98
N ARG A 250 -30.02 -26.16 -8.33
CA ARG A 250 -31.20 -26.03 -9.22
C ARG A 250 -30.93 -26.46 -10.66
N ALA A 251 -29.69 -26.35 -11.11
CA ALA A 251 -29.29 -26.68 -12.47
C ALA A 251 -28.79 -28.13 -12.62
N GLU A 252 -28.75 -28.91 -11.53
CA GLU A 252 -28.18 -30.27 -11.47
C GLU A 252 -26.74 -30.31 -12.02
N VAL A 253 -25.98 -29.24 -11.78
CA VAL A 253 -24.57 -29.14 -12.15
C VAL A 253 -23.75 -29.33 -10.88
N GLU A 254 -22.98 -30.42 -10.81
CA GLU A 254 -22.01 -30.66 -9.73
C GLU A 254 -20.90 -29.59 -9.68
#